data_AF-A0A1W0WBY6-F1
#
_entry.id   AF-A0A1W0WBY6-F1
#
_cell.length_a   1.000
_cell.length_b   1.000
_cell.length_c   1.000
_cell.angle_alpha   90.00
_cell.angle_beta   90.00
_cell.angle_gamma   90.00
#
_symmetry.space_group_name_H-M   'P 1'
#
loop_
_entity.id
_entity.type
_entity.pdbx_description
1 polymer ?
#
loop_
_entity_poly.entity_id
_entity_poly.type
_entity_poly.pdbx_seq_one_letter_code
_entity_poly.pdbx_strand_id
1 'polypeptide(L)'
;MAGNLHRFLRLFSSLYDEPRRQTRSSCRDNCGLTWTAARLKCPFPEAAQTFGYVTLQCRYERFPGGSSSGSVTLACPEVPRSPPTNLTFAHCGPPLHTNYDRPAVIVEFVEYYRLMGVTKFYEYDFDTSKNTKAVLNYYKKEGIMEVTNWNLPDVVGRGIHYFGQIALLYDCLLKSSLTHDYTVFSDFDEQFATAKVPGTFESIMNSGRIDCSYVRSALMYPKPRRVDRIEGGNPLLRSAKRIFRETEIFKSGARSKYICRGRLIDVPLIHYVRKFKFKDDVRLDEADPENTLLLHFRSLPHELVNITAETRTLVHVASLKRNVFQIWKNIFGSA
;
A
#
# COMPACT_ATOMS: atom_id res chain seq x y z
N MET A 1 9.62 26.64 -7.70
CA MET A 1 9.36 25.57 -8.68
C MET A 1 10.65 24.77 -8.85
N ALA A 2 10.85 23.70 -8.07
CA ALA A 2 11.80 22.62 -8.37
C ALA A 2 11.62 21.51 -7.32
N GLY A 3 10.52 20.78 -7.37
CA GLY A 3 10.54 19.47 -8.05
C GLY A 3 11.12 18.38 -7.13
N ASN A 4 10.26 17.55 -6.55
CA ASN A 4 10.53 16.99 -5.22
C ASN A 4 10.84 15.48 -5.24
N LEU A 5 12.13 15.14 -5.09
CA LEU A 5 12.63 13.77 -5.29
C LEU A 5 12.84 13.00 -3.96
N HIS A 6 11.79 12.35 -3.46
CA HIS A 6 11.84 11.62 -2.19
C HIS A 6 12.63 10.31 -2.27
N ARG A 7 13.71 10.22 -1.49
CA ARG A 7 14.32 8.95 -1.05
C ARG A 7 14.44 8.94 0.46
N PHE A 8 13.66 8.12 1.14
CA PHE A 8 13.70 7.98 2.60
C PHE A 8 14.74 6.98 3.10
N LEU A 9 15.11 7.14 4.37
CA LEU A 9 16.09 6.30 5.06
C LEU A 9 15.48 4.99 5.57
N ARG A 10 16.14 3.87 5.27
CA ARG A 10 15.83 2.56 5.86
C ARG A 10 16.55 2.40 7.20
N LEU A 11 16.07 3.11 8.24
CA LEU A 11 16.59 2.97 9.61
C LEU A 11 15.95 1.78 10.33
N PHE A 12 16.62 0.63 10.28
CA PHE A 12 16.34 -0.52 11.14
C PHE A 12 17.04 -0.30 12.48
N SER A 13 16.27 -0.03 13.53
CA SER A 13 16.83 0.58 14.75
C SER A 13 16.79 -0.37 15.96
N SER A 14 17.96 -0.67 16.54
CA SER A 14 18.11 -1.34 17.84
C SER A 14 17.96 -0.32 18.98
N LEU A 15 17.03 -0.56 19.91
CA LEU A 15 16.52 0.41 20.92
C LEU A 15 17.61 1.10 21.77
N TYR A 16 17.47 2.41 22.00
CA TYR A 16 17.98 3.26 23.13
C TYR A 16 18.12 4.73 22.67
N ASP A 17 17.77 5.70 23.52
CA ASP A 17 17.45 7.10 23.15
C ASP A 17 17.70 8.07 24.33
N GLU A 18 17.69 9.42 24.22
CA GLU A 18 17.27 10.31 23.11
C GLU A 18 18.36 11.36 22.72
N PRO A 19 18.65 12.48 23.44
CA PRO A 19 17.84 13.39 24.24
C PRO A 19 17.95 14.88 23.79
N ARG A 20 17.75 15.17 22.48
CA ARG A 20 17.54 16.53 21.94
C ARG A 20 16.28 16.62 21.05
N ARG A 21 15.12 16.28 21.63
CA ARG A 21 13.77 16.40 21.05
C ARG A 21 13.55 15.64 19.72
N GLN A 22 14.27 14.54 19.48
CA GLN A 22 13.91 13.58 18.45
C GLN A 22 12.97 12.52 19.03
N THR A 23 11.71 12.44 18.56
CA THR A 23 10.83 11.35 18.98
C THR A 23 11.01 10.15 18.07
N ARG A 24 11.83 9.19 18.52
CA ARG A 24 11.93 7.86 17.93
C ARG A 24 10.80 6.97 18.44
N SER A 25 10.17 6.23 17.54
CA SER A 25 9.23 5.18 17.91
C SER A 25 9.49 3.91 17.13
N SER A 26 9.67 2.81 17.87
CA SER A 26 9.77 1.46 17.34
C SER A 26 8.38 0.93 17.01
N CYS A 27 8.21 0.30 15.84
CA CYS A 27 6.97 -0.35 15.48
C CYS A 27 6.88 -1.70 16.20
N ARG A 28 5.96 -1.81 17.17
CA ARG A 28 5.73 -3.04 17.95
C ARG A 28 5.33 -4.26 17.11
N ASP A 29 4.94 -4.07 15.85
CA ASP A 29 4.62 -5.11 14.88
C ASP A 29 5.89 -5.79 14.31
N ASN A 30 6.77 -6.20 15.23
CA ASN A 30 8.08 -6.80 15.01
C ASN A 30 8.02 -8.35 15.05
N CYS A 31 6.91 -8.91 15.50
CA CYS A 31 6.66 -10.36 15.59
C CYS A 31 7.77 -11.18 16.31
N GLY A 32 8.49 -10.57 17.26
CA GLY A 32 9.60 -11.18 17.99
C GLY A 32 10.95 -11.20 17.27
N LEU A 33 11.06 -10.56 16.10
CA LEU A 33 12.26 -10.59 15.26
C LEU A 33 13.30 -9.52 15.65
N THR A 34 14.45 -9.53 14.99
CA THR A 34 15.60 -8.66 15.32
C THR A 34 15.44 -7.20 14.89
N TRP A 35 14.70 -6.96 13.80
CA TRP A 35 14.61 -5.66 13.14
C TRP A 35 13.16 -5.28 12.85
N THR A 36 12.81 -4.04 13.17
CA THR A 36 11.51 -3.44 12.84
C THR A 36 11.68 -2.07 12.20
N ALA A 37 10.61 -1.58 11.58
CA ALA A 37 10.51 -0.20 11.12
C ALA A 37 10.61 0.76 12.32
N ALA A 38 11.48 1.77 12.20
CA ALA A 38 11.55 2.87 13.15
C ALA A 38 11.19 4.18 12.46
N ARG A 39 10.41 5.01 13.13
CA ARG A 39 10.13 6.38 12.68
C ARG A 39 10.80 7.37 13.63
N LEU A 40 11.58 8.29 13.05
CA LEU A 40 12.07 9.49 13.70
C LEU A 40 11.16 10.67 13.35
N LYS A 41 10.94 11.57 14.32
CA LYS A 41 10.42 12.91 14.07
C LYS A 41 11.38 13.92 14.72
N CYS A 42 11.83 14.89 13.94
CA CYS A 42 12.54 16.07 14.44
C CYS A 42 11.62 17.28 14.28
N PRO A 43 11.57 18.22 15.23
CA PRO A 43 11.00 19.55 14.97
C PRO A 43 11.88 20.26 13.95
N PHE A 44 11.28 20.92 12.95
CA PHE A 44 12.00 21.85 12.10
C PHE A 44 12.27 23.16 12.87
N PRO A 45 13.40 23.85 12.62
CA PRO A 45 13.58 25.22 13.07
C PRO A 45 12.48 26.14 12.52
N GLU A 46 12.08 27.15 13.28
CA GLU A 46 11.00 28.08 12.90
C GLU A 46 11.35 28.94 11.67
N ALA A 47 12.64 29.11 11.38
CA ALA A 47 13.12 29.75 10.17
C ALA A 47 12.81 28.88 8.93
N ALA A 48 11.99 29.40 8.02
CA ALA A 48 11.51 28.71 6.82
C ALA A 48 12.56 28.51 5.70
N GLN A 49 13.76 28.06 6.06
CA GLN A 49 14.83 27.71 5.12
C GLN A 49 14.48 26.41 4.36
N THR A 50 14.60 26.45 3.03
CA THR A 50 14.53 25.27 2.17
C THR A 50 15.85 24.50 2.26
N PHE A 51 15.94 23.56 3.19
CA PHE A 51 17.07 22.64 3.27
C PHE A 51 17.03 21.67 2.09
N GLY A 52 18.04 21.67 1.22
CA GLY A 52 18.15 20.65 0.15
C GLY A 52 18.50 19.26 0.69
N TYR A 53 19.07 19.18 1.90
CA TYR A 53 19.55 17.95 2.53
C TYR A 53 19.36 17.98 4.05
N VAL A 54 19.18 16.80 4.65
CA VAL A 54 19.17 16.57 6.10
C VAL A 54 20.10 15.40 6.42
N THR A 55 21.13 15.64 7.24
CA THR A 55 22.04 14.60 7.73
C THR A 55 21.55 14.06 9.07
N LEU A 56 21.23 12.77 9.12
CA LEU A 56 21.00 12.07 10.38
C LEU A 56 22.33 11.44 10.83
N GLN A 57 22.76 11.77 12.04
CA GLN A 57 23.87 11.10 12.73
C GLN A 57 23.30 10.20 13.81
N CYS A 58 23.77 8.95 13.86
CA CYS A 58 23.42 7.99 14.88
C CYS A 58 24.70 7.52 15.57
N ARG A 59 24.79 7.72 16.89
CA ARG A 59 25.78 7.04 17.72
C ARG A 59 25.14 5.80 18.33
N TYR A 60 25.88 4.70 18.38
CA TYR A 60 25.51 3.47 19.03
C TYR A 60 26.61 3.10 20.03
N GLU A 61 26.25 3.01 21.31
CA GLU A 61 27.20 2.68 22.38
C GLU A 61 26.92 1.24 22.85
N ARG A 62 27.86 0.35 22.54
CA ARG A 62 27.78 -1.10 22.79
C ARG A 62 28.51 -1.44 24.07
N PHE A 63 27.77 -1.87 25.08
CA PHE A 63 28.37 -2.29 26.34
C PHE A 63 28.91 -3.73 26.26
N PRO A 64 30.12 -4.03 26.77
CA PRO A 64 31.12 -3.10 27.30
C PRO A 64 32.02 -2.49 26.21
N GLY A 65 32.25 -1.18 26.29
CA GLY A 65 33.44 -0.52 25.72
C GLY A 65 33.45 -0.14 24.22
N GLY A 66 32.44 -0.46 23.40
CA GLY A 66 32.50 -0.22 21.96
C GLY A 66 31.51 0.85 21.46
N SER A 67 31.96 2.07 21.18
CA SER A 67 31.13 3.05 20.45
C SER A 67 31.32 2.95 18.94
N SER A 68 30.22 2.94 18.19
CA SER A 68 30.23 3.16 16.75
C SER A 68 29.33 4.34 16.38
N SER A 69 29.60 4.96 15.25
CA SER A 69 28.75 6.03 14.72
C SER A 69 28.55 5.87 13.22
N GLY A 70 27.33 6.14 12.78
CA GLY A 70 26.97 6.26 11.37
C GLY A 70 26.44 7.66 11.10
N SER A 71 26.64 8.15 9.89
CA SER A 71 25.95 9.33 9.39
C SER A 71 25.41 9.07 8.00
N VAL A 72 24.30 9.71 7.66
CA VAL A 72 23.64 9.53 6.37
C VAL A 72 22.87 10.79 6.00
N THR A 73 23.23 11.35 4.85
CA THR A 73 22.63 12.55 4.29
C THR A 73 21.49 12.16 3.36
N LEU A 74 20.26 12.54 3.72
CA LEU A 74 19.10 12.50 2.84
C LEU A 74 19.03 13.78 2.01
N ALA A 75 18.54 13.69 0.77
CA ALA A 75 17.90 14.84 0.15
C ALA A 75 16.60 15.14 0.93
N CYS A 76 16.36 16.42 1.23
CA CYS A 76 15.10 16.89 1.77
C CYS A 76 14.38 17.63 0.64
N PRO A 77 13.34 17.04 0.03
CA PRO A 77 12.64 17.71 -1.07
C PRO A 77 11.78 18.86 -0.54
N GLU A 78 11.42 19.83 -1.40
CA GLU A 78 10.29 20.70 -1.07
C GLU A 78 9.04 19.82 -0.84
N VAL A 79 8.08 20.35 -0.10
CA VAL A 79 6.81 19.68 0.21
C VAL A 79 5.68 20.63 -0.18
N PRO A 80 4.63 20.16 -0.88
CA PRO A 80 3.39 20.91 -1.04
C PRO A 80 2.86 21.34 0.33
N ARG A 81 2.95 22.66 0.61
CA ARG A 81 2.62 23.24 1.92
C ARG A 81 1.13 23.12 2.27
N SER A 82 0.30 22.94 1.24
CA SER A 82 -1.13 22.63 1.32
C SER A 82 -1.38 21.20 0.81
N PRO A 83 -2.33 20.45 1.39
CA PRO A 83 -2.83 19.22 0.78
C PRO A 83 -3.40 19.46 -0.62
N PRO A 84 -3.52 18.41 -1.47
CA PRO A 84 -4.26 18.50 -2.72
C PRO A 84 -5.71 18.96 -2.47
N THR A 85 -6.19 19.91 -3.28
CA THR A 85 -7.56 20.44 -3.20
C THR A 85 -8.61 19.46 -3.72
N ASN A 86 -8.20 18.54 -4.58
CA ASN A 86 -9.08 17.60 -5.27
C ASN A 86 -9.03 16.23 -4.58
N LEU A 87 -10.17 15.53 -4.52
CA LEU A 87 -10.31 14.19 -3.94
C LEU A 87 -9.55 13.15 -4.78
N THR A 88 -8.27 13.03 -4.53
CA THR A 88 -7.31 12.22 -5.30
C THR A 88 -6.88 11.00 -4.50
N PHE A 89 -6.74 9.85 -5.16
CA PHE A 89 -6.47 8.56 -4.51
C PHE A 89 -5.16 7.98 -5.04
N ALA A 90 -4.25 7.64 -4.13
CA ALA A 90 -3.07 6.82 -4.42
C ALA A 90 -3.19 5.45 -3.74
N HIS A 91 -2.65 4.42 -4.39
CA HIS A 91 -2.53 3.07 -3.85
C HIS A 91 -1.09 2.76 -3.42
N CYS A 92 -0.98 2.04 -2.31
CA CYS A 92 0.24 1.46 -1.76
C CYS A 92 0.21 -0.07 -1.92
N GLY A 93 1.13 -0.63 -2.69
CA GLY A 93 1.25 -2.06 -2.88
C GLY A 93 1.97 -2.80 -1.74
N PRO A 94 1.92 -4.15 -1.74
CA PRO A 94 2.73 -4.99 -0.87
C PRO A 94 4.19 -5.09 -1.39
N PRO A 95 5.15 -5.63 -0.61
CA PRO A 95 6.44 -6.03 -1.14
C PRO A 95 6.25 -7.17 -2.16
N LEU A 96 6.82 -7.01 -3.36
CA LEU A 96 6.76 -8.03 -4.42
C LEU A 96 8.02 -8.90 -4.32
N HIS A 97 7.87 -10.13 -3.83
CA HIS A 97 8.95 -10.98 -3.35
C HIS A 97 8.86 -12.44 -3.81
N THR A 98 9.95 -13.21 -3.66
CA THR A 98 10.03 -14.67 -3.92
C THR A 98 9.66 -15.01 -5.37
N ASN A 99 10.42 -14.44 -6.31
CA ASN A 99 10.22 -14.46 -7.76
C ASN A 99 8.74 -14.29 -8.13
N TYR A 100 8.13 -13.19 -7.68
CA TYR A 100 6.71 -12.93 -7.94
C TYR A 100 6.46 -12.87 -9.46
N ASP A 101 5.74 -13.88 -9.97
CA ASP A 101 5.43 -14.06 -11.40
C ASP A 101 3.91 -14.14 -11.60
N ARG A 102 3.23 -13.01 -11.39
CA ARG A 102 1.79 -12.87 -11.62
C ARG A 102 1.44 -11.59 -12.41
N PRO A 103 1.98 -11.42 -13.62
CA PRO A 103 1.79 -10.21 -14.41
C PRO A 103 0.31 -9.90 -14.69
N ALA A 104 -0.54 -10.91 -14.92
CA ALA A 104 -1.94 -10.69 -15.25
C ALA A 104 -2.76 -10.24 -14.04
N VAL A 105 -2.41 -10.72 -12.83
CA VAL A 105 -2.97 -10.22 -11.56
C VAL A 105 -2.66 -8.75 -11.35
N ILE A 106 -1.45 -8.29 -11.68
CA ILE A 106 -1.07 -6.87 -11.57
C ILE A 106 -1.82 -6.02 -12.60
N VAL A 107 -1.90 -6.46 -13.86
CA VAL A 107 -2.64 -5.71 -14.90
C VAL A 107 -4.13 -5.60 -14.55
N GLU A 108 -4.77 -6.68 -14.07
CA GLU A 108 -6.15 -6.64 -13.57
C GLU A 108 -6.30 -5.69 -12.36
N PHE A 109 -5.37 -5.75 -11.41
CA PHE A 109 -5.44 -4.94 -10.19
C PHE A 109 -5.33 -3.44 -10.49
N VAL A 110 -4.31 -3.04 -11.26
CA VAL A 110 -4.05 -1.63 -11.58
C VAL A 110 -5.23 -1.03 -12.34
N GLU A 111 -5.71 -1.69 -13.40
CA GLU A 111 -6.84 -1.16 -14.18
C GLU A 111 -8.16 -1.15 -13.41
N TYR A 112 -8.39 -2.08 -12.47
CA TYR A 112 -9.57 -2.05 -11.60
C TYR A 112 -9.50 -0.87 -10.62
N TYR A 113 -8.36 -0.64 -9.96
CA TYR A 113 -8.21 0.47 -9.02
C TYR A 113 -8.21 1.83 -9.74
N ARG A 114 -7.75 1.91 -10.99
CA ARG A 114 -7.93 3.11 -11.85
C ARG A 114 -9.40 3.40 -12.14
N LEU A 115 -10.21 2.38 -12.44
CA LEU A 115 -11.67 2.52 -12.61
C LEU A 115 -12.38 2.93 -11.30
N MET A 116 -11.80 2.62 -10.14
CA MET A 116 -12.26 3.13 -8.84
C MET A 116 -11.76 4.55 -8.48
N GLY A 117 -10.91 5.17 -9.32
CA GLY A 117 -10.41 6.54 -9.13
C GLY A 117 -8.97 6.69 -8.64
N VAL A 118 -8.17 5.61 -8.59
CA VAL A 118 -6.73 5.70 -8.24
C VAL A 118 -5.93 6.26 -9.42
N THR A 119 -5.17 7.32 -9.16
CA THR A 119 -4.35 8.02 -10.17
C THR A 119 -2.86 7.69 -10.08
N LYS A 120 -2.37 7.18 -8.94
CA LYS A 120 -0.97 6.81 -8.74
C LYS A 120 -0.83 5.54 -7.91
N PHE A 121 0.09 4.67 -8.33
CA PHE A 121 0.47 3.43 -7.64
C PHE A 121 1.91 3.55 -7.13
N TYR A 122 2.17 3.11 -5.91
CA TYR A 122 3.49 3.06 -5.30
C TYR A 122 3.84 1.60 -4.97
N GLU A 123 4.73 1.03 -5.77
CA GLU A 123 5.06 -0.39 -5.80
C GLU A 123 6.50 -0.68 -5.41
N TYR A 124 6.76 -1.90 -4.95
CA TYR A 124 7.99 -2.26 -4.24
C TYR A 124 8.58 -3.59 -4.76
N ASP A 125 9.49 -3.50 -5.73
CA ASP A 125 10.19 -4.65 -6.31
C ASP A 125 11.31 -5.10 -5.36
N PHE A 126 11.11 -6.21 -4.65
CA PHE A 126 12.14 -6.91 -3.88
C PHE A 126 12.72 -8.07 -4.70
N ASP A 127 11.84 -8.92 -5.25
CA ASP A 127 12.19 -10.07 -6.08
C ASP A 127 10.99 -10.49 -6.96
N THR A 128 11.06 -10.15 -8.24
CA THR A 128 10.00 -10.32 -9.24
C THR A 128 10.54 -10.90 -10.56
N SER A 129 9.67 -11.62 -11.28
CA SER A 129 10.00 -12.26 -12.55
C SER A 129 10.25 -11.26 -13.68
N LYS A 130 10.81 -11.73 -14.80
CA LYS A 130 10.95 -10.92 -16.03
C LYS A 130 9.59 -10.39 -16.54
N ASN A 131 8.53 -11.20 -16.44
CA ASN A 131 7.19 -10.83 -16.92
C ASN A 131 6.53 -9.79 -16.00
N THR A 132 6.64 -9.96 -14.68
CA THR A 132 6.19 -8.94 -13.73
C THR A 132 6.99 -7.65 -13.89
N LYS A 133 8.32 -7.71 -14.08
CA LYS A 133 9.15 -6.53 -14.37
C LYS A 133 8.75 -5.81 -15.67
N ALA A 134 8.28 -6.52 -16.69
CA ALA A 134 7.73 -5.89 -17.90
C ALA A 134 6.47 -5.05 -17.60
N VAL A 135 5.53 -5.60 -16.81
CA VAL A 135 4.31 -4.89 -16.37
C VAL A 135 4.64 -3.67 -15.51
N LEU A 136 5.53 -3.83 -14.52
CA LEU A 136 5.94 -2.74 -13.64
C LEU A 136 6.64 -1.60 -14.42
N ASN A 137 7.52 -1.95 -15.38
CA ASN A 137 8.18 -0.97 -16.22
C ASN A 137 7.22 -0.27 -17.21
N TYR A 138 6.19 -0.96 -17.70
CA TYR A 138 5.14 -0.35 -18.52
C TYR A 138 4.40 0.74 -17.74
N TYR A 139 3.78 0.42 -16.59
CA TYR A 139 3.04 1.42 -15.82
C TYR A 139 3.93 2.54 -15.26
N LYS A 140 5.22 2.29 -15.05
CA LYS A 140 6.23 3.30 -14.71
C LYS A 140 6.51 4.26 -15.87
N LYS A 141 6.61 3.75 -17.11
CA LYS A 141 6.79 4.57 -18.32
C LYS A 141 5.57 5.45 -18.57
N GLU A 142 4.37 4.91 -18.40
CA GLU A 142 3.10 5.65 -18.53
C GLU A 142 2.82 6.62 -17.36
N GLY A 143 3.76 6.79 -16.42
CA GLY A 143 3.64 7.69 -15.26
C GLY A 143 2.67 7.24 -14.16
N ILE A 144 1.82 6.24 -14.43
CA ILE A 144 0.81 5.67 -13.53
C ILE A 144 1.44 5.11 -12.23
N MET A 145 2.65 4.58 -12.31
CA MET A 145 3.31 3.87 -11.21
C MET A 145 4.66 4.50 -10.83
N GLU A 146 4.99 4.49 -9.54
CA GLU A 146 6.35 4.62 -9.04
C GLU A 146 6.79 3.25 -8.52
N VAL A 147 7.94 2.75 -8.98
CA VAL A 147 8.49 1.45 -8.55
C VAL A 147 9.76 1.70 -7.76
N THR A 148 9.70 1.46 -6.46
CA THR A 148 10.84 1.52 -5.55
C THR A 148 11.55 0.16 -5.52
N ASN A 149 12.84 0.13 -5.82
CA ASN A 149 13.67 -1.05 -5.59
C ASN A 149 13.83 -1.26 -4.07
N TRP A 150 13.36 -2.40 -3.56
CA TRP A 150 13.21 -2.67 -2.13
C TRP A 150 14.33 -3.55 -1.53
N ASN A 151 15.53 -3.57 -2.13
CA ASN A 151 16.70 -4.30 -1.62
C ASN A 151 16.95 -4.07 -0.11
N LEU A 152 16.82 -5.13 0.70
CA LEU A 152 17.21 -5.14 2.11
C LEU A 152 18.57 -5.85 2.25
N PRO A 153 19.50 -5.37 3.08
CA PRO A 153 20.71 -6.12 3.40
C PRO A 153 20.34 -7.46 4.07
N ASP A 154 21.00 -8.57 3.72
CA ASP A 154 20.58 -9.92 4.15
C ASP A 154 20.47 -10.08 5.67
N VAL A 155 21.32 -9.38 6.43
CA VAL A 155 21.30 -9.38 7.91
C VAL A 155 20.03 -8.77 8.47
N VAL A 156 19.40 -7.87 7.72
CA VAL A 156 18.06 -7.30 8.00
C VAL A 156 16.99 -8.21 7.42
N GLY A 157 17.12 -8.63 6.16
CA GLY A 157 16.13 -9.44 5.45
C GLY A 157 15.77 -10.74 6.18
N ARG A 158 16.75 -11.42 6.80
CA ARG A 158 16.53 -12.63 7.63
C ARG A 158 15.88 -12.36 8.99
N GLY A 159 15.90 -11.12 9.47
CA GLY A 159 15.49 -10.74 10.84
C GLY A 159 14.42 -9.66 10.90
N ILE A 160 13.68 -9.39 9.82
CA ILE A 160 12.61 -8.41 9.74
C ILE A 160 11.28 -9.06 9.37
N HIS A 161 10.18 -8.56 9.93
CA HIS A 161 8.85 -9.10 9.59
C HIS A 161 8.49 -8.81 8.13
N TYR A 162 8.10 -9.88 7.41
CA TYR A 162 7.48 -9.87 6.08
C TYR A 162 8.11 -8.85 5.10
N PHE A 163 9.39 -9.03 4.79
CA PHE A 163 10.18 -8.19 3.86
C PHE A 163 10.16 -6.68 4.21
N GLY A 164 9.91 -6.32 5.47
CA GLY A 164 9.82 -4.93 5.91
C GLY A 164 8.54 -4.21 5.50
N GLN A 165 7.43 -4.92 5.29
CA GLN A 165 6.13 -4.37 4.85
C GLN A 165 5.67 -3.14 5.67
N ILE A 166 5.97 -3.06 6.97
CA ILE A 166 5.66 -1.88 7.79
C ILE A 166 6.50 -0.67 7.39
N ALA A 167 7.81 -0.83 7.14
CA ALA A 167 8.69 0.26 6.71
C ALA A 167 8.33 0.76 5.29
N LEU A 168 7.95 -0.17 4.43
CA LEU A 168 7.40 0.06 3.10
C LEU A 168 6.09 0.87 3.17
N LEU A 169 5.17 0.49 4.06
CA LEU A 169 3.90 1.20 4.26
C LEU A 169 4.13 2.64 4.77
N TYR A 170 5.18 2.88 5.57
CA TYR A 170 5.58 4.25 5.93
C TYR A 170 6.14 5.04 4.74
N ASP A 171 7.04 4.48 3.92
CA ASP A 171 7.59 5.15 2.73
C ASP A 171 6.46 5.53 1.76
N CYS A 172 5.53 4.60 1.51
CA CYS A 172 4.38 4.86 0.66
C CYS A 172 3.46 5.93 1.24
N LEU A 173 3.02 5.78 2.49
CA LEU A 173 2.12 6.72 3.17
C LEU A 173 2.68 8.15 3.18
N LEU A 174 4.00 8.30 3.32
CA LEU A 174 4.66 9.59 3.21
C LEU A 174 4.53 10.14 1.78
N LYS A 175 4.98 9.39 0.75
CA LYS A 175 4.91 9.82 -0.66
C LYS A 175 3.50 10.12 -1.15
N SER A 176 2.53 9.29 -0.80
CA SER A 176 1.13 9.46 -1.17
C SER A 176 0.54 10.70 -0.49
N SER A 177 0.74 10.89 0.82
CA SER A 177 0.15 12.01 1.58
C SER A 177 0.63 13.41 1.17
N LEU A 178 1.73 13.47 0.40
CA LEU A 178 2.31 14.69 -0.16
C LEU A 178 1.71 15.08 -1.51
N THR A 179 1.10 14.12 -2.22
CA THR A 179 0.71 14.25 -3.64
C THR A 179 -0.76 13.92 -3.91
N HIS A 180 -1.37 13.13 -3.02
CA HIS A 180 -2.75 12.64 -3.12
C HIS A 180 -3.47 12.86 -1.79
N ASP A 181 -4.77 13.12 -1.86
CA ASP A 181 -5.59 13.41 -0.69
C ASP A 181 -5.78 12.15 0.18
N TYR A 182 -6.11 11.03 -0.45
CA TYR A 182 -6.34 9.72 0.18
C TYR A 182 -5.29 8.69 -0.23
N THR A 183 -5.01 7.78 0.71
CA THR A 183 -4.14 6.63 0.53
C THR A 183 -4.95 5.35 0.77
N VAL A 184 -4.82 4.39 -0.14
CA VAL A 184 -5.41 3.05 -0.07
C VAL A 184 -4.29 2.04 0.03
N PHE A 185 -4.33 1.13 1.01
CA PHE A 185 -3.37 0.03 1.12
C PHE A 185 -4.09 -1.32 0.98
N SER A 186 -3.63 -2.16 0.05
CA SER A 186 -4.17 -3.50 -0.19
C SER A 186 -3.18 -4.38 -0.95
N ASP A 187 -3.20 -5.67 -0.64
CA ASP A 187 -2.43 -6.70 -1.33
C ASP A 187 -3.04 -6.94 -2.74
N PHE A 188 -2.26 -7.41 -3.72
CA PHE A 188 -2.79 -7.67 -5.07
C PHE A 188 -3.82 -8.81 -5.16
N ASP A 189 -4.05 -9.56 -4.08
CA ASP A 189 -5.16 -10.50 -3.94
C ASP A 189 -6.37 -9.93 -3.17
N GLU A 190 -6.41 -8.63 -2.91
CA GLU A 190 -7.53 -7.95 -2.22
C GLU A 190 -8.10 -6.82 -3.10
N GLN A 191 -9.41 -6.82 -3.35
CA GLN A 191 -10.09 -5.78 -4.15
C GLN A 191 -11.21 -5.13 -3.36
N PHE A 192 -11.15 -3.81 -3.13
CA PHE A 192 -12.30 -3.08 -2.59
C PHE A 192 -13.44 -3.09 -3.62
N ALA A 193 -14.67 -3.40 -3.22
CA ALA A 193 -15.83 -3.38 -4.09
C ALA A 193 -17.02 -2.75 -3.35
N THR A 194 -17.82 -1.92 -4.03
CA THR A 194 -18.94 -1.20 -3.43
C THR A 194 -20.19 -1.24 -4.31
N ALA A 195 -21.37 -1.26 -3.67
CA ALA A 195 -22.67 -1.07 -4.29
C ALA A 195 -23.05 0.42 -4.42
N LYS A 196 -22.27 1.34 -3.83
CA LYS A 196 -22.47 2.78 -3.98
C LYS A 196 -22.28 3.22 -5.43
N VAL A 197 -23.00 4.25 -5.85
CA VAL A 197 -22.98 4.78 -7.23
C VAL A 197 -22.47 6.24 -7.21
N PRO A 198 -21.43 6.59 -8.01
CA PRO A 198 -20.59 5.70 -8.82
C PRO A 198 -19.74 4.73 -7.97
N GLY A 199 -19.30 3.61 -8.55
CA GLY A 199 -18.55 2.56 -7.85
C GLY A 199 -17.08 2.89 -7.57
N THR A 200 -16.80 4.03 -6.95
CA THR A 200 -15.46 4.61 -6.77
C THR A 200 -15.09 4.78 -5.30
N PHE A 201 -13.79 4.99 -5.04
CA PHE A 201 -13.31 5.36 -3.70
C PHE A 201 -13.91 6.68 -3.21
N GLU A 202 -14.24 7.62 -4.11
CA GLU A 202 -14.88 8.88 -3.75
C GLU A 202 -16.25 8.67 -3.09
N SER A 203 -17.08 7.78 -3.65
CA SER A 203 -18.38 7.40 -3.09
C SER A 203 -18.25 6.68 -1.75
N ILE A 204 -17.23 5.83 -1.59
CA ILE A 204 -16.93 5.19 -0.29
C ILE A 204 -16.60 6.26 0.75
N MET A 205 -15.77 7.26 0.39
CA MET A 205 -15.38 8.36 1.28
C MET A 205 -16.41 9.51 1.36
N ASN A 206 -17.63 9.30 0.84
CA ASN A 206 -18.75 10.26 0.89
C ASN A 206 -18.34 11.65 0.38
N SER A 207 -17.70 11.71 -0.80
CA SER A 207 -17.15 12.93 -1.41
C SER A 207 -16.35 13.81 -0.44
N GLY A 208 -15.47 13.18 0.34
CA GLY A 208 -14.57 13.86 1.27
C GLY A 208 -15.13 14.13 2.67
N ARG A 209 -16.37 13.72 2.96
CA ARG A 209 -16.99 13.86 4.30
C ARG A 209 -16.42 12.89 5.34
N ILE A 210 -15.75 11.82 4.91
CA ILE A 210 -15.09 10.84 5.78
C ILE A 210 -13.57 11.00 5.63
N ASP A 211 -12.82 10.99 6.73
CA ASP A 211 -11.36 11.17 6.71
C ASP A 211 -10.60 9.84 6.71
N CYS A 212 -11.19 8.78 7.26
CA CYS A 212 -10.64 7.43 7.26
C CYS A 212 -11.74 6.38 7.41
N SER A 213 -11.90 5.50 6.41
CA SER A 213 -12.90 4.41 6.41
C SER A 213 -12.20 3.06 6.50
N TYR A 214 -12.67 2.21 7.42
CA TYR A 214 -12.28 0.80 7.51
C TYR A 214 -13.23 -0.07 6.70
N VAL A 215 -12.69 -0.98 5.88
CA VAL A 215 -13.47 -1.91 5.08
C VAL A 215 -13.13 -3.34 5.48
N ARG A 216 -14.16 -4.09 5.88
CA ARG A 216 -14.07 -5.50 6.28
C ARG A 216 -14.00 -6.42 5.06
N SER A 217 -13.44 -7.61 5.24
CA SER A 217 -13.11 -8.52 4.14
C SER A 217 -13.90 -9.83 4.15
N ALA A 218 -14.14 -10.40 2.97
CA ALA A 218 -14.73 -11.73 2.77
C ALA A 218 -13.94 -12.51 1.69
N LEU A 219 -13.93 -13.85 1.76
CA LEU A 219 -13.15 -14.69 0.84
C LEU A 219 -13.90 -14.98 -0.47
N MET A 220 -13.19 -14.96 -1.60
CA MET A 220 -13.79 -15.13 -2.93
C MET A 220 -13.83 -16.59 -3.40
N TYR A 221 -15.00 -17.01 -3.89
CA TYR A 221 -15.28 -18.38 -4.34
C TYR A 221 -15.49 -18.46 -5.88
N PRO A 222 -15.07 -19.55 -6.55
CA PRO A 222 -14.24 -20.65 -6.06
C PRO A 222 -12.81 -20.21 -5.72
N LYS A 223 -12.25 -20.79 -4.65
CA LYS A 223 -10.93 -20.43 -4.08
C LYS A 223 -9.86 -20.31 -5.19
N PRO A 224 -9.11 -19.19 -5.26
CA PRO A 224 -8.30 -18.89 -6.43
C PRO A 224 -7.00 -19.69 -6.53
N ARG A 225 -6.58 -19.95 -7.78
CA ARG A 225 -5.28 -20.56 -8.08
C ARG A 225 -4.15 -19.53 -7.88
N ARG A 226 -2.98 -20.02 -7.43
CA ARG A 226 -1.77 -19.21 -7.22
C ARG A 226 -1.03 -18.84 -8.51
N VAL A 227 -1.37 -19.49 -9.62
CA VAL A 227 -0.90 -19.14 -10.97
C VAL A 227 -1.93 -18.28 -11.69
N ASP A 228 -1.47 -17.50 -12.66
CA ASP A 228 -2.32 -16.75 -13.57
C ASP A 228 -2.94 -17.69 -14.62
N ARG A 229 -4.02 -17.24 -15.27
CA ARG A 229 -4.69 -17.99 -16.35
C ARG A 229 -4.78 -17.14 -17.60
N ILE A 230 -4.18 -17.64 -18.67
CA ILE A 230 -4.23 -17.07 -20.01
C ILE A 230 -5.07 -18.00 -20.89
N GLU A 231 -5.98 -17.45 -21.68
CA GLU A 231 -6.87 -18.17 -22.59
C GLU A 231 -6.96 -17.37 -23.89
N GLY A 232 -6.69 -17.99 -25.05
CA GLY A 232 -6.57 -17.26 -26.32
C GLY A 232 -5.57 -16.09 -26.26
N GLY A 233 -4.41 -16.30 -25.63
CA GLY A 233 -3.39 -15.27 -25.41
C GLY A 233 -3.70 -14.22 -24.33
N ASN A 234 -4.91 -14.22 -23.76
CA ASN A 234 -5.42 -13.11 -22.94
C ASN A 234 -5.73 -13.47 -21.47
N PRO A 235 -5.56 -12.54 -20.51
CA PRO A 235 -5.89 -12.74 -19.09
C PRO A 235 -7.35 -13.11 -18.80
N LEU A 236 -7.56 -14.19 -18.04
CA LEU A 236 -8.84 -14.48 -17.40
C LEU A 236 -8.97 -13.72 -16.08
N LEU A 237 -9.66 -12.57 -16.13
CA LEU A 237 -9.95 -11.74 -14.97
C LEU A 237 -10.57 -12.54 -13.81
N ARG A 238 -10.02 -12.38 -12.60
CA ARG A 238 -10.56 -12.97 -11.37
C ARG A 238 -11.92 -12.36 -11.03
N SER A 239 -12.02 -11.04 -11.13
CA SER A 239 -13.21 -10.21 -10.87
C SER A 239 -14.41 -10.56 -11.76
N ALA A 240 -14.17 -11.05 -12.98
CA ALA A 240 -15.21 -11.42 -13.94
C ALA A 240 -15.54 -12.93 -13.98
N LYS A 241 -14.82 -13.76 -13.22
CA LYS A 241 -15.02 -15.22 -13.13
C LYS A 241 -15.38 -15.71 -11.71
N ARG A 242 -15.26 -14.85 -10.68
CA ARG A 242 -15.66 -15.13 -9.29
C ARG A 242 -16.74 -14.13 -8.89
N ILE A 243 -17.99 -14.56 -9.08
CA ILE A 243 -19.21 -13.83 -8.74
C ILE A 243 -19.86 -14.37 -7.46
N PHE A 244 -19.06 -15.07 -6.64
CA PHE A 244 -19.47 -15.63 -5.36
C PHE A 244 -18.40 -15.33 -4.30
N ARG A 245 -18.84 -15.17 -3.07
CA ARG A 245 -18.00 -15.06 -1.87
C ARG A 245 -18.51 -15.99 -0.77
N GLU A 246 -17.65 -16.32 0.17
CA GLU A 246 -18.06 -16.93 1.43
C GLU A 246 -18.94 -15.94 2.22
N THR A 247 -19.94 -16.45 2.95
CA THR A 247 -20.89 -15.59 3.70
C THR A 247 -20.23 -14.93 4.92
N GLU A 248 -19.17 -15.53 5.46
CA GLU A 248 -18.43 -14.97 6.59
C GLU A 248 -17.68 -13.68 6.19
N ILE A 249 -17.72 -12.69 7.09
CA ILE A 249 -17.10 -11.38 6.91
C ILE A 249 -16.21 -11.12 8.13
N PHE A 250 -14.89 -11.14 7.94
CA PHE A 250 -13.91 -10.98 9.01
C PHE A 250 -14.16 -9.71 9.84
N LYS A 251 -13.90 -9.80 11.15
CA LYS A 251 -14.12 -8.69 12.10
C LYS A 251 -13.20 -7.49 11.80
N SER A 252 -13.64 -6.29 12.15
CA SER A 252 -12.82 -5.07 12.03
C SER A 252 -11.46 -5.23 12.72
N GLY A 253 -10.41 -4.68 12.11
CA GLY A 253 -9.01 -4.84 12.54
C GLY A 253 -8.36 -6.18 12.15
N ALA A 254 -9.13 -7.20 11.74
CA ALA A 254 -8.62 -8.49 11.28
C ALA A 254 -8.91 -8.69 9.79
N ARG A 255 -7.87 -8.75 8.94
CA ARG A 255 -7.97 -8.81 7.46
C ARG A 255 -8.68 -7.63 6.78
N SER A 256 -9.24 -6.69 7.53
CA SER A 256 -9.66 -5.39 7.04
C SER A 256 -8.51 -4.62 6.37
N LYS A 257 -8.87 -3.65 5.53
CA LYS A 257 -7.99 -2.58 5.03
C LYS A 257 -8.70 -1.24 5.18
N TYR A 258 -8.06 -0.14 4.77
CA TYR A 258 -8.59 1.20 4.97
C TYR A 258 -8.26 2.17 3.83
N ILE A 259 -9.12 3.19 3.69
CA ILE A 259 -9.00 4.31 2.75
C ILE A 259 -8.98 5.58 3.58
N CYS A 260 -7.84 6.27 3.68
CA CYS A 260 -7.67 7.35 4.65
C CYS A 260 -6.82 8.51 4.14
N ARG A 261 -7.10 9.72 4.64
CA ARG A 261 -6.29 10.91 4.40
C ARG A 261 -4.91 10.71 5.02
N GLY A 262 -3.92 10.34 4.21
CA GLY A 262 -2.63 9.83 4.71
C GLY A 262 -1.91 10.80 5.66
N ARG A 263 -2.11 12.11 5.44
CA ARG A 263 -1.58 13.19 6.29
C ARG A 263 -2.08 13.18 7.74
N LEU A 264 -3.19 12.52 8.06
CA LEU A 264 -3.73 12.42 9.42
C LEU A 264 -3.19 11.22 10.21
N ILE A 265 -2.63 10.22 9.51
CA ILE A 265 -2.08 9.01 10.14
C ILE A 265 -0.73 9.33 10.80
N ASP A 266 -0.52 8.86 12.03
CA ASP A 266 0.77 8.93 12.73
C ASP A 266 1.47 7.55 12.79
N VAL A 267 0.68 6.48 12.94
CA VAL A 267 1.15 5.09 12.86
C VAL A 267 0.13 4.23 12.08
N PRO A 268 0.43 3.85 10.82
CA PRO A 268 -0.30 2.80 10.12
C PRO A 268 0.09 1.41 10.67
N LEU A 269 -0.79 0.43 10.49
CA LEU A 269 -0.48 -0.99 10.46
C LEU A 269 -1.16 -1.64 9.24
N ILE A 270 -0.95 -2.94 9.03
CA ILE A 270 -1.42 -3.66 7.83
C ILE A 270 -2.95 -3.67 7.69
N HIS A 271 -3.69 -3.71 8.80
CA HIS A 271 -5.15 -3.88 8.82
C HIS A 271 -5.96 -2.71 9.43
N TYR A 272 -5.31 -1.84 10.20
CA TYR A 272 -5.94 -0.68 10.85
C TYR A 272 -4.92 0.45 11.10
N VAL A 273 -5.39 1.65 11.45
CA VAL A 273 -4.52 2.74 11.90
C VAL A 273 -4.36 2.68 13.41
N ARG A 274 -3.14 2.44 13.91
CA ARG A 274 -2.86 2.37 15.35
C ARG A 274 -2.89 3.74 16.04
N LYS A 275 -2.57 4.82 15.31
CA LYS A 275 -2.61 6.18 15.84
C LYS A 275 -2.78 7.24 14.74
N PHE A 276 -3.66 8.21 14.98
CA PHE A 276 -3.78 9.47 14.24
C PHE A 276 -3.03 10.61 14.92
N LYS A 277 -2.69 11.67 14.17
CA LYS A 277 -1.92 12.83 14.69
C LYS A 277 -2.73 13.68 15.67
N PHE A 278 -3.97 13.99 15.29
CA PHE A 278 -4.97 14.73 16.06
C PHE A 278 -6.20 13.83 16.07
N LYS A 279 -6.45 13.10 17.16
CA LYS A 279 -7.39 11.97 17.14
C LYS A 279 -8.83 12.43 17.03
N ASP A 280 -9.16 13.48 17.76
CA ASP A 280 -10.53 13.86 18.07
C ASP A 280 -11.20 14.65 16.92
N ASP A 281 -10.41 15.10 15.94
CA ASP A 281 -10.85 15.76 14.71
C ASP A 281 -11.06 14.80 13.52
N VAL A 282 -10.71 13.51 13.62
CA VAL A 282 -10.80 12.57 12.48
C VAL A 282 -12.20 11.99 12.35
N ARG A 283 -12.88 12.26 11.24
CA ARG A 283 -14.17 11.63 10.91
C ARG A 283 -13.93 10.19 10.45
N LEU A 284 -14.02 9.26 11.39
CA LEU A 284 -13.88 7.82 11.17
C LEU A 284 -15.19 7.19 10.67
N ASP A 285 -15.06 6.13 9.88
CA ASP A 285 -16.13 5.30 9.36
C ASP A 285 -15.71 3.82 9.42
N GLU A 286 -16.67 2.91 9.61
CA GLU A 286 -16.53 1.49 9.29
C GLU A 286 -17.59 1.16 8.25
N ALA A 287 -17.13 0.91 7.02
CA ALA A 287 -18.02 0.78 5.88
C ALA A 287 -18.91 -0.46 6.04
N ASP A 288 -20.22 -0.21 5.99
CA ASP A 288 -21.26 -1.24 6.04
C ASP A 288 -20.96 -2.38 5.03
N PRO A 289 -20.79 -3.63 5.50
CA PRO A 289 -20.52 -4.80 4.66
C PRO A 289 -21.60 -5.15 3.62
N GLU A 290 -22.83 -4.65 3.76
CA GLU A 290 -23.87 -4.77 2.72
C GLU A 290 -23.66 -3.76 1.59
N ASN A 291 -23.01 -2.64 1.87
CA ASN A 291 -22.65 -1.62 0.87
C ASN A 291 -21.23 -1.79 0.29
N THR A 292 -20.23 -2.15 1.10
CA THR A 292 -18.81 -2.17 0.68
C THR A 292 -18.02 -3.30 1.34
N LEU A 293 -17.26 -4.07 0.57
CA LEU A 293 -16.37 -5.14 1.07
C LEU A 293 -14.97 -5.08 0.45
N LEU A 294 -14.01 -5.66 1.15
CA LEU A 294 -12.71 -6.05 0.61
C LEU A 294 -12.77 -7.53 0.20
N LEU A 295 -12.78 -7.79 -1.10
CA LEU A 295 -12.88 -9.12 -1.68
C LEU A 295 -11.50 -9.79 -1.68
N HIS A 296 -11.31 -10.79 -0.80
CA HIS A 296 -10.03 -11.47 -0.62
C HIS A 296 -9.93 -12.71 -1.52
N PHE A 297 -9.19 -12.58 -2.60
CA PHE A 297 -8.81 -13.64 -3.53
C PHE A 297 -7.67 -14.52 -2.97
N ARG A 298 -7.83 -15.02 -1.75
CA ARG A 298 -6.89 -15.94 -1.08
C ARG A 298 -7.55 -17.31 -0.89
N SER A 299 -6.77 -18.38 -1.01
CA SER A 299 -7.22 -19.74 -0.67
C SER A 299 -6.72 -20.09 0.73
N LEU A 300 -7.63 -20.23 1.70
CA LEU A 300 -7.33 -20.66 3.06
C LEU A 300 -7.80 -22.11 3.32
N PRO A 301 -7.05 -22.88 4.14
CA PRO A 301 -7.39 -24.26 4.52
C PRO A 301 -8.48 -24.27 5.60
N HIS A 302 -9.71 -23.97 5.17
CA HIS A 302 -10.94 -24.09 5.94
C HIS A 302 -11.98 -24.87 5.11
N GLU A 303 -12.96 -25.44 5.80
CA GLU A 303 -13.95 -26.39 5.27
C GLU A 303 -14.94 -25.78 4.26
N LEU A 304 -16.03 -26.49 3.98
CA LEU A 304 -17.13 -26.01 3.13
C LEU A 304 -17.89 -24.89 3.86
N VAL A 305 -17.68 -23.65 3.41
CA VAL A 305 -18.38 -22.47 3.91
C VAL A 305 -19.60 -22.18 3.02
N ASN A 306 -20.69 -21.70 3.61
CA ASN A 306 -21.81 -21.14 2.84
C ASN A 306 -21.32 -20.01 1.92
N ILE A 307 -21.86 -19.97 0.70
CA ILE A 307 -21.53 -18.95 -0.29
C ILE A 307 -22.75 -18.10 -0.64
N THR A 308 -22.50 -16.85 -1.00
CA THR A 308 -23.49 -15.91 -1.54
C THR A 308 -22.96 -15.24 -2.81
N ALA A 309 -23.85 -14.66 -3.60
CA ALA A 309 -23.48 -13.91 -4.80
C ALA A 309 -22.69 -12.64 -4.43
N GLU A 310 -21.74 -12.27 -5.29
CA GLU A 310 -20.99 -11.02 -5.19
C GLU A 310 -21.01 -10.32 -6.55
N THR A 311 -21.61 -9.14 -6.58
CA THR A 311 -21.94 -8.39 -7.80
C THR A 311 -21.27 -7.02 -7.86
N ARG A 312 -20.65 -6.54 -6.77
CA ARG A 312 -20.12 -5.16 -6.65
C ARG A 312 -18.91 -4.90 -7.56
N THR A 313 -18.23 -5.93 -8.05
CA THR A 313 -17.19 -5.82 -9.09
C THR A 313 -17.76 -5.59 -10.49
N LEU A 314 -18.99 -6.05 -10.76
CA LEU A 314 -19.53 -6.19 -12.12
C LEU A 314 -19.69 -4.85 -12.84
N VAL A 315 -19.93 -3.76 -12.10
CA VAL A 315 -20.01 -2.39 -12.62
C VAL A 315 -18.77 -2.00 -13.46
N HIS A 316 -17.59 -2.50 -13.09
CA HIS A 316 -16.33 -2.21 -13.77
C HIS A 316 -15.92 -3.27 -14.79
N VAL A 317 -16.49 -4.48 -14.75
CA VAL A 317 -16.03 -5.65 -15.55
C VAL A 317 -16.04 -5.38 -17.06
N ALA A 318 -17.00 -4.63 -17.58
CA ALA A 318 -17.06 -4.33 -19.01
C ALA A 318 -15.88 -3.45 -19.48
N SER A 319 -15.53 -2.41 -18.70
CA SER A 319 -14.38 -1.55 -18.98
C SER A 319 -13.06 -2.24 -18.67
N LEU A 320 -12.98 -2.96 -17.54
CA LEU A 320 -11.81 -3.70 -17.11
C LEU A 320 -11.37 -4.75 -18.16
N LYS A 321 -12.31 -5.46 -18.78
CA LYS A 321 -12.02 -6.40 -19.89
C LYS A 321 -11.32 -5.70 -21.06
N ARG A 322 -11.80 -4.52 -21.48
CA ARG A 322 -11.20 -3.76 -22.59
C ARG A 322 -9.81 -3.24 -22.21
N ASN A 323 -9.68 -2.66 -21.02
CA ASN A 323 -8.41 -2.11 -20.53
C ASN A 323 -7.35 -3.22 -20.41
N VAL A 324 -7.65 -4.31 -19.69
CA VAL A 324 -6.69 -5.41 -19.48
C VAL A 324 -6.28 -6.06 -20.79
N PHE A 325 -7.21 -6.28 -21.73
CA PHE A 325 -6.90 -6.78 -23.08
C PHE A 325 -5.90 -5.85 -23.81
N GLN A 326 -6.17 -4.55 -23.84
CA GLN A 326 -5.32 -3.59 -24.55
C GLN A 326 -3.93 -3.45 -23.89
N ILE A 327 -3.87 -3.34 -22.56
CA ILE A 327 -2.60 -3.22 -21.83
C ILE A 327 -1.79 -4.51 -21.96
N TRP A 328 -2.43 -5.69 -21.89
CA TRP A 328 -1.75 -6.97 -22.09
C TRP A 328 -1.13 -7.07 -23.49
N LYS A 329 -1.91 -6.72 -24.53
CA LYS A 329 -1.42 -6.66 -25.92
C LYS A 329 -0.28 -5.66 -26.10
N ASN A 330 -0.30 -4.52 -25.41
CA ASN A 330 0.77 -3.52 -25.47
C ASN A 330 2.09 -4.00 -24.83
N ILE A 331 2.04 -4.91 -23.84
CA ILE A 331 3.22 -5.37 -23.09
C ILE A 331 3.81 -6.65 -23.68
N PHE A 332 2.96 -7.62 -24.05
CA PHE A 332 3.36 -8.97 -24.47
C PHE A 332 3.10 -9.26 -25.96
N GLY A 333 2.56 -8.29 -26.70
CA GLY A 333 2.10 -8.47 -28.08
C GLY A 333 0.73 -9.13 -28.16
N SER A 334 0.21 -9.27 -29.38
CA SER A 334 -0.87 -10.23 -29.65
C SER A 334 -0.28 -11.61 -29.87
N ALA A 335 -0.86 -12.62 -29.21
CA ALA A 335 -0.79 -14.01 -29.65
C ALA A 335 -1.63 -14.22 -30.92
#